data_AF-S4W9G1-F1
#
_entry.id   AF-S4W9G1-F1
#
_cell.length_a   1.000
_cell.length_b   1.000
_cell.length_c   1.000
_cell.angle_alpha   90.00
_cell.angle_beta   90.00
_cell.angle_gamma   90.00
#
_symmetry.space_group_name_H-M   'P 1'
#
loop_
_entity.id
_entity.type
_entity.pdbx_description
1 polymer ?
#
loop_
_entity_poly.entity_id
_entity_poly.type
_entity_poly.pdbx_seq_one_letter_code
_entity_poly.pdbx_strand_id
1 'polypeptide(L)'
;PMLLAFTDGRYVGATLDRNGLRPCRYYVTTDGRMICGSEVGVIPISNDLIIEKGRLEPGHMLLVDTKEGLIVDDTQLKTKISSKVDFKSWISKIIKFEDLYSKFENKSIEIEESFELDDEITTQNDKRLLALGYTYEQLTLLLVPMATHGAEALGSMGNDSALACLNDSPVLLYEYFRELFAH
;
A
#
# COMPACT_ATOMS: atom_id res chain seq x y z
N PRO A 1 -8.05 -7.19 5.81
CA PRO A 1 -8.48 -8.43 5.10
C PRO A 1 -9.95 -8.35 4.71
N MET A 2 -10.30 -8.56 3.43
CA MET A 2 -11.68 -8.41 2.96
C MET A 2 -12.01 -9.45 1.87
N LEU A 3 -13.18 -10.09 2.05
CA LEU A 3 -13.94 -10.77 1.02
C LEU A 3 -15.32 -10.13 1.01
N LEU A 4 -15.73 -9.60 -0.14
CA LEU A 4 -17.03 -8.96 -0.29
C LEU A 4 -17.83 -9.76 -1.32
N ALA A 5 -18.98 -10.28 -0.91
CA ALA A 5 -20.03 -10.73 -1.81
C ALA A 5 -21.05 -9.60 -1.98
N PHE A 6 -21.47 -9.33 -3.21
CA PHE A 6 -22.34 -8.20 -3.53
C PHE A 6 -23.31 -8.54 -4.66
N THR A 7 -24.39 -7.76 -4.74
CA THR A 7 -25.34 -7.82 -5.85
C THR A 7 -26.04 -6.47 -6.05
N ASP A 8 -26.39 -6.15 -7.29
CA ASP A 8 -27.25 -5.01 -7.64
C ASP A 8 -28.63 -5.45 -8.18
N GLY A 9 -28.97 -6.72 -8.03
CA GLY A 9 -30.17 -7.35 -8.57
C GLY A 9 -30.01 -7.96 -9.96
N ARG A 10 -29.09 -7.47 -10.80
CA ARG A 10 -28.73 -8.10 -12.08
C ARG A 10 -27.41 -8.86 -11.96
N TYR A 11 -26.39 -8.21 -11.45
CA TYR A 11 -25.09 -8.79 -11.22
C TYR A 11 -24.99 -9.35 -9.82
N VAL A 12 -24.38 -10.51 -9.69
CA VAL A 12 -24.00 -11.12 -8.41
C VAL A 12 -22.52 -11.45 -8.50
N GLY A 13 -21.74 -11.08 -7.50
CA GLY A 13 -20.30 -11.27 -7.55
C GLY A 13 -19.63 -11.31 -6.20
N ALA A 14 -18.34 -11.64 -6.24
CA ALA A 14 -17.45 -11.60 -5.10
C ALA A 14 -16.09 -10.99 -5.49
N THR A 15 -15.49 -10.23 -4.59
CA THR A 15 -14.14 -9.66 -4.77
C THR A 15 -13.31 -9.75 -3.49
N LEU A 16 -12.00 -9.76 -3.66
CA LEU A 16 -11.02 -9.78 -2.58
C LEU A 16 -10.32 -8.44 -2.46
N ASP A 17 -9.69 -8.22 -1.29
CA ASP A 17 -8.70 -7.16 -1.16
C ASP A 17 -7.49 -7.38 -2.10
N ARG A 18 -6.73 -6.30 -2.33
CA ARG A 18 -5.55 -6.30 -3.23
C ARG A 18 -4.50 -7.35 -2.88
N ASN A 19 -4.46 -7.82 -1.64
CA ASN A 19 -3.50 -8.80 -1.16
C ASN A 19 -4.12 -10.22 -1.07
N GLY A 20 -5.43 -10.35 -1.30
CA GLY A 20 -6.16 -11.61 -1.20
C GLY A 20 -6.06 -12.28 0.17
N LEU A 21 -6.13 -11.50 1.25
CA LEU A 21 -5.92 -11.99 2.62
C LEU A 21 -7.08 -12.85 3.16
N ARG A 22 -8.19 -12.96 2.41
CA ARG A 22 -9.32 -13.85 2.74
C ARG A 22 -9.47 -14.92 1.65
N PRO A 23 -9.71 -16.19 2.01
CA PRO A 23 -9.96 -17.22 1.02
C PRO A 23 -11.35 -17.05 0.41
N CYS A 24 -11.45 -17.31 -0.90
CA CYS A 24 -12.71 -17.49 -1.59
C CYS A 24 -12.52 -18.57 -2.66
N ARG A 25 -13.34 -19.61 -2.58
CA ARG A 25 -13.36 -20.76 -3.48
C ARG A 25 -14.69 -20.78 -4.20
N TYR A 26 -14.69 -21.23 -5.46
CA TYR A 26 -15.92 -21.36 -6.21
C TYR A 26 -16.01 -22.66 -6.99
N TYR A 27 -17.25 -23.07 -7.26
CA TYR A 27 -17.62 -24.18 -8.10
C TYR A 27 -18.57 -23.71 -9.19
N VAL A 28 -18.35 -24.18 -10.41
CA VAL A 28 -19.30 -24.03 -11.53
C VAL A 28 -19.86 -25.41 -11.83
N THR A 29 -21.19 -25.54 -11.84
CA THR A 29 -21.87 -26.82 -12.04
C THR A 29 -22.55 -26.93 -13.40
N THR A 30 -22.79 -28.17 -13.84
CA THR A 30 -23.45 -28.51 -15.12
C THR A 30 -24.90 -28.06 -15.20
N ASP A 31 -25.57 -27.88 -14.06
CA ASP A 31 -26.92 -27.33 -13.97
C ASP A 31 -26.98 -25.80 -13.86
N GLY A 32 -25.87 -25.12 -14.20
CA GLY A 32 -25.82 -23.66 -14.34
C GLY A 32 -25.77 -22.90 -13.01
N ARG A 33 -25.34 -23.56 -11.92
CA ARG A 33 -25.13 -22.89 -10.63
C ARG A 33 -23.67 -22.51 -10.45
N MET A 34 -23.48 -21.38 -9.81
CA MET A 34 -22.18 -20.91 -9.37
C MET A 34 -22.20 -20.71 -7.86
N ILE A 35 -21.34 -21.43 -7.18
CA ILE A 35 -21.34 -21.51 -5.72
C ILE A 35 -19.99 -21.02 -5.25
N CYS A 36 -19.99 -19.95 -4.46
CA CYS A 36 -18.78 -19.39 -3.86
C CYS A 36 -18.87 -19.39 -2.33
N GLY A 37 -17.73 -19.53 -1.68
CA GLY A 37 -17.64 -19.51 -0.22
C GLY A 37 -16.22 -19.35 0.26
N SER A 38 -16.05 -19.05 1.54
CA SER A 38 -14.73 -18.92 2.15
C SER A 38 -13.98 -20.26 2.25
N GLU A 39 -14.70 -21.37 2.18
CA GLU A 39 -14.18 -22.73 2.30
C GLU A 39 -14.75 -23.65 1.21
N VAL A 40 -14.15 -24.83 1.08
CA VAL A 40 -14.63 -25.90 0.20
C VAL A 40 -15.57 -26.84 0.97
N GLY A 41 -16.58 -27.39 0.31
CA GLY A 41 -17.48 -28.39 0.92
C GLY A 41 -18.58 -27.84 1.83
N VAL A 42 -18.82 -26.53 1.81
CA VAL A 42 -19.91 -25.89 2.58
C VAL A 42 -21.30 -26.36 2.13
N ILE A 43 -21.44 -26.72 0.85
CA ILE A 43 -22.68 -27.24 0.27
C ILE A 43 -22.39 -28.63 -0.33
N PRO A 44 -23.19 -29.67 0.01
CA PRO A 44 -23.03 -30.99 -0.57
C PRO A 44 -23.43 -30.99 -2.05
N ILE A 45 -22.48 -31.33 -2.93
CA ILE A 45 -22.66 -31.38 -4.38
C ILE A 45 -21.97 -32.64 -4.91
N SER A 46 -22.63 -33.38 -5.80
CA SER A 46 -21.99 -34.53 -6.48
C SER A 46 -20.86 -34.05 -7.38
N ASN A 47 -19.72 -34.75 -7.36
CA ASN A 47 -18.58 -34.41 -8.22
C ASN A 47 -18.94 -34.48 -9.72
N ASP A 48 -19.89 -35.32 -10.12
CA ASP A 48 -20.33 -35.47 -11.51
C ASP A 48 -21.00 -34.20 -12.06
N LEU A 49 -21.48 -33.32 -11.17
CA LEU A 49 -22.08 -32.04 -11.54
C LEU A 49 -21.06 -30.93 -11.67
N ILE A 50 -19.79 -31.13 -11.33
CA ILE A 50 -18.81 -30.04 -11.24
C ILE A 50 -18.04 -29.90 -12.55
N ILE A 51 -18.19 -28.76 -13.22
CA ILE A 51 -17.42 -28.40 -14.43
C ILE A 51 -16.06 -27.84 -14.02
N GLU A 52 -16.06 -26.89 -13.08
CA GLU A 52 -14.87 -26.15 -12.68
C GLU A 52 -14.80 -25.97 -11.17
N LYS A 53 -13.58 -26.09 -10.63
CA LYS A 53 -13.25 -25.74 -9.24
C LYS A 53 -12.16 -24.67 -9.29
N GLY A 54 -12.42 -23.52 -8.69
CA GLY A 54 -11.48 -22.41 -8.71
C GLY A 54 -11.33 -21.71 -7.36
N ARG A 55 -10.43 -20.74 -7.34
CA ARG A 55 -10.25 -19.80 -6.22
C ARG A 55 -10.21 -18.40 -6.77
N LEU A 56 -10.71 -17.44 -6.01
CA LEU A 56 -10.60 -16.04 -6.36
C LEU A 56 -9.20 -15.55 -6.03
N GLU A 57 -8.56 -14.90 -7.00
CA GLU A 57 -7.19 -14.38 -6.87
C GLU A 57 -7.18 -12.90 -6.49
N PRO A 58 -6.10 -12.40 -5.85
CA PRO A 58 -6.01 -10.99 -5.49
C PRO A 58 -6.22 -10.08 -6.70
N GLY A 59 -7.09 -9.09 -6.55
CA GLY A 59 -7.40 -8.14 -7.63
C GLY A 59 -8.33 -8.66 -8.73
N HIS A 60 -8.72 -9.94 -8.72
CA HIS A 60 -9.73 -10.48 -9.63
C HIS A 60 -11.15 -10.36 -9.04
N MET A 61 -12.13 -10.22 -9.93
CA MET A 61 -13.54 -10.19 -9.59
C MET A 61 -14.25 -11.43 -10.14
N LEU A 62 -15.01 -12.09 -9.28
CA LEU A 62 -15.95 -13.13 -9.65
C LEU A 62 -17.29 -12.44 -9.92
N LEU A 63 -17.83 -12.54 -11.14
CA LEU A 63 -19.06 -11.83 -11.49
C LEU A 63 -19.94 -12.67 -12.41
N VAL A 64 -21.24 -12.72 -12.10
CA VAL A 64 -22.27 -13.40 -12.89
C VAL A 64 -23.33 -12.37 -13.29
N ASP A 65 -23.67 -12.35 -14.57
CA ASP A 65 -24.84 -11.61 -15.07
C ASP A 65 -26.07 -12.52 -15.03
N THR A 66 -26.98 -12.29 -14.09
CA THR A 66 -28.17 -13.14 -13.94
C THR A 66 -29.18 -12.98 -15.07
N LYS A 67 -29.09 -11.87 -15.83
CA LYS A 67 -29.97 -11.63 -16.98
C LYS A 67 -29.51 -12.40 -18.22
N GLU A 68 -28.20 -12.47 -18.44
CA GLU A 68 -27.61 -13.17 -19.58
C GLU A 68 -27.24 -14.63 -19.26
N GLY A 69 -27.15 -14.98 -17.97
CA GLY A 69 -26.82 -16.33 -17.51
C GLY A 69 -25.34 -16.69 -17.72
N LEU A 70 -24.46 -15.68 -17.75
CA LEU A 70 -23.05 -15.84 -18.10
C LEU A 70 -22.13 -15.40 -16.94
N ILE A 71 -21.03 -16.12 -16.80
CA ILE A 71 -19.90 -15.70 -15.95
C ILE A 71 -19.13 -14.66 -16.75
N VAL A 72 -18.96 -13.47 -16.15
CA VAL A 72 -18.29 -12.35 -16.79
C VAL A 72 -16.79 -12.49 -16.59
N ASP A 73 -16.04 -12.46 -17.70
CA ASP A 73 -14.59 -12.45 -17.63
C ASP A 73 -14.07 -11.13 -17.04
N ASP A 74 -13.21 -11.23 -16.03
CA ASP A 74 -12.67 -10.10 -15.28
C ASP A 74 -11.84 -9.15 -16.16
N THR A 75 -11.05 -9.70 -17.09
CA THR A 75 -10.20 -8.90 -17.99
C THR A 75 -11.05 -8.13 -18.99
N GLN A 76 -12.03 -8.79 -19.59
CA GLN A 76 -12.98 -8.16 -20.50
C GLN A 76 -13.82 -7.09 -19.79
N LEU A 77 -14.29 -7.35 -18.57
CA LEU A 77 -15.03 -6.39 -17.77
C LEU A 77 -14.19 -5.13 -17.49
N LYS A 78 -12.98 -5.32 -16.98
CA LYS A 78 -12.05 -4.21 -16.68
C LYS A 78 -11.73 -3.41 -17.94
N THR A 79 -11.45 -4.08 -19.05
CA THR A 79 -11.18 -3.44 -20.35
C THR A 79 -12.38 -2.62 -20.83
N LYS A 80 -13.60 -3.16 -20.70
CA LYS A 80 -14.83 -2.47 -21.08
C LYS A 80 -15.06 -1.22 -20.24
N ILE A 81 -14.81 -1.29 -18.93
CA ILE A 81 -14.96 -0.15 -18.01
C ILE A 81 -13.87 0.89 -18.27
N SER A 82 -12.61 0.46 -18.39
CA SER A 82 -11.47 1.36 -18.62
C SER A 82 -11.55 2.08 -19.97
N SER A 83 -12.26 1.51 -20.95
CA SER A 83 -12.46 2.13 -22.27
C SER A 83 -13.65 3.08 -22.34
N LYS A 84 -14.48 3.20 -21.29
CA LYS A 84 -15.64 4.11 -21.30
C LYS A 84 -15.24 5.58 -21.36
N VAL A 85 -14.07 5.89 -20.81
CA VAL A 85 -13.55 7.24 -20.70
C VAL A 85 -12.06 7.18 -21.02
N ASP A 86 -11.54 8.21 -21.68
CA ASP A 86 -10.12 8.32 -21.96
C ASP A 86 -9.34 8.74 -20.71
N PHE A 87 -9.16 7.80 -19.78
CA PHE A 87 -8.34 8.00 -18.58
C PHE A 87 -6.89 8.34 -18.93
N LYS A 88 -6.40 7.91 -20.10
CA LYS A 88 -5.02 8.16 -20.53
C LYS A 88 -4.78 9.65 -20.76
N SER A 89 -5.68 10.37 -21.42
CA SER A 89 -5.55 11.83 -21.57
C SER A 89 -5.72 12.60 -20.26
N TRP A 90 -6.39 12.02 -19.27
CA TRP A 90 -6.50 12.63 -17.95
C TRP A 90 -5.16 12.50 -17.21
N ILE A 91 -4.59 11.30 -17.20
CA ILE A 91 -3.29 11.03 -16.57
C ILE A 91 -2.17 11.80 -17.26
N SER A 92 -2.22 11.99 -18.59
CA SER A 92 -1.19 12.74 -19.31
C SER A 92 -1.11 14.22 -18.96
N LYS A 93 -2.13 14.76 -18.28
CA LYS A 93 -2.13 16.15 -17.79
C LYS A 93 -1.49 16.28 -16.40
N ILE A 94 -1.24 15.17 -15.72
CA ILE A 94 -0.57 15.16 -14.43
C ILE A 94 0.90 15.51 -14.68
N ILE A 95 1.36 16.57 -14.02
CA ILE A 95 2.76 16.94 -14.03
C ILE A 95 3.45 16.08 -12.98
N LYS A 96 4.39 15.24 -13.42
CA LYS A 96 5.22 14.49 -12.50
C LYS A 96 6.42 15.32 -12.09
N PHE A 97 6.99 15.00 -10.93
CA PHE A 97 8.12 15.73 -10.40
C PHE A 97 9.38 15.53 -11.27
N GLU A 98 9.52 14.35 -11.88
CA GLU A 98 10.60 14.03 -12.83
C GLU A 98 10.51 14.90 -14.11
N ASP A 99 9.30 15.22 -14.56
CA ASP A 99 9.07 16.10 -15.71
C ASP A 99 9.45 17.56 -15.39
N LEU A 100 9.55 17.93 -14.11
CA LEU A 100 9.99 19.26 -13.68
C LEU A 100 11.51 19.37 -13.71
N TYR A 101 12.24 18.36 -13.22
CA TYR A 101 13.72 18.36 -13.25
C TYR A 101 14.28 18.55 -14.67
N SER A 102 13.76 17.79 -15.63
CA SER A 102 14.14 17.96 -17.05
C SER A 102 13.84 19.37 -17.59
N LYS A 103 12.84 20.08 -17.06
CA LYS A 103 12.55 21.47 -17.46
C LYS A 103 13.45 22.49 -16.76
N PHE A 104 13.88 22.22 -15.54
CA PHE A 104 14.85 23.06 -14.82
C PHE A 104 16.22 23.00 -15.50
N GLU A 105 16.69 21.80 -15.85
CA GLU A 105 17.93 21.59 -16.62
C GLU A 105 17.88 22.34 -17.96
N ASN A 106 16.79 22.19 -18.72
CA ASN A 106 16.62 22.84 -20.03
C ASN A 106 16.51 24.38 -19.96
N LYS A 107 16.10 24.94 -18.81
CA LYS A 107 16.03 26.39 -18.60
C LYS A 107 17.28 26.98 -17.96
N SER A 108 18.31 26.15 -17.70
CA SER A 108 19.52 26.55 -16.96
C SER A 108 19.18 27.25 -15.65
N ILE A 109 18.09 26.82 -15.00
CA ILE A 109 17.78 27.26 -13.64
C ILE A 109 18.67 26.39 -12.76
N GLU A 110 19.82 26.94 -12.40
CA GLU A 110 20.67 26.35 -11.37
C GLU A 110 19.86 26.31 -10.08
N ILE A 111 19.42 25.12 -9.70
CA ILE A 111 19.02 24.88 -8.33
C ILE A 111 20.34 24.98 -7.56
N GLU A 112 20.48 25.97 -6.69
CA GLU A 112 21.62 26.05 -5.77
C GLU A 112 21.62 24.78 -4.91
N GLU A 113 22.29 23.72 -5.39
CA GLU A 113 22.52 22.49 -4.63
C GLU A 113 23.53 22.72 -3.51
N SER A 114 24.24 23.85 -3.56
CA SER A 114 25.28 24.23 -2.61
C SER A 114 24.67 24.90 -1.39
N PHE A 115 24.30 24.09 -0.40
CA PHE A 115 24.53 24.55 0.96
C PHE A 115 26.05 24.57 1.17
N GLU A 116 26.64 25.76 1.20
CA GLU A 116 28.01 25.90 1.70
C GLU A 116 27.99 25.54 3.19
N LEU A 117 28.43 24.32 3.47
CA LEU A 117 28.74 23.91 4.83
C LEU A 117 30.06 24.58 5.20
N ASP A 118 29.99 25.47 6.18
CA ASP A 118 31.20 26.00 6.80
C ASP A 118 31.92 24.85 7.52
N ASP A 119 33.16 24.58 7.14
CA ASP A 119 34.01 23.50 7.67
C ASP A 119 34.23 23.65 9.19
N GLU A 120 34.01 24.83 9.77
CA GLU A 120 34.06 25.05 11.22
C GLU A 120 32.81 24.51 11.96
N ILE A 121 31.70 24.28 11.25
CA ILE A 121 30.46 23.76 11.82
C ILE A 121 30.56 22.25 12.00
N THR A 122 30.82 21.85 13.25
CA THR A 122 30.72 20.45 13.66
C THR A 122 29.34 20.11 14.22
N THR A 123 29.00 18.82 14.25
CA THR A 123 27.75 18.32 14.83
C THR A 123 27.53 18.73 16.30
N GLN A 124 28.60 19.03 17.03
CA GLN A 124 28.54 19.46 18.43
C GLN A 124 28.39 20.98 18.60
N ASN A 125 28.82 21.76 17.60
CA ASN A 125 28.82 23.23 17.66
C ASN A 125 27.61 23.85 16.95
N ASP A 126 26.86 23.08 16.16
CA ASP A 126 25.69 23.58 15.45
C ASP A 126 24.48 23.77 16.40
N LYS A 127 24.19 25.04 16.71
CA LYS A 127 23.04 25.43 17.55
C LYS A 127 21.69 24.99 16.97
N ARG A 128 21.59 24.79 15.65
CA ARG A 128 20.35 24.37 14.99
C ARG A 128 20.02 22.91 15.33
N LEU A 129 21.04 22.04 15.36
CA LEU A 129 20.89 20.65 15.74
C LEU A 129 20.39 20.56 17.19
N LEU A 130 21.01 21.31 18.09
CA LEU A 130 20.58 21.38 19.49
C LEU A 130 19.16 21.92 19.64
N ALA A 131 18.79 22.98 18.91
CA ALA A 131 17.45 23.58 18.95
C ALA A 131 16.36 22.63 18.45
N LEU A 132 16.70 21.73 17.52
CA LEU A 132 15.80 20.69 17.00
C LEU A 132 15.88 19.38 17.80
N GLY A 133 16.67 19.34 18.88
CA GLY A 133 16.80 18.19 19.75
C GLY A 133 17.66 17.05 19.21
N TYR A 134 18.49 17.30 18.19
CA TYR A 134 19.46 16.34 17.68
C TYR A 134 20.67 16.24 18.61
N THR A 135 20.97 15.02 19.07
CA THR A 135 22.17 14.71 19.84
C THR A 135 23.24 14.05 18.97
N TYR A 136 24.50 14.14 19.41
CA TYR A 136 25.61 13.44 18.73
C TYR A 136 25.32 11.93 18.59
N GLU A 137 24.73 11.32 19.61
CA GLU A 137 24.34 9.91 19.61
C GLU A 137 23.29 9.62 18.53
N GLN A 138 22.22 10.42 18.43
CA GLN A 138 21.20 10.23 17.38
C GLN A 138 21.80 10.35 15.98
N LEU A 139 22.74 11.28 15.78
CA LEU A 139 23.41 11.43 14.48
C LEU A 139 24.25 10.18 14.15
N THR A 140 25.10 9.74 15.09
CA THR A 140 26.01 8.62 14.85
C THR A 140 25.31 7.27 14.83
N LEU A 141 24.32 7.04 15.69
CA LEU A 141 23.62 5.75 15.78
C LEU A 141 22.46 5.62 14.80
N LEU A 142 21.79 6.71 14.41
CA LEU A 142 20.62 6.65 13.53
C LEU A 142 20.93 7.20 12.14
N LEU A 143 21.37 8.46 12.04
CA LEU A 143 21.52 9.11 10.73
C LEU A 143 22.70 8.55 9.92
N VAL A 144 23.86 8.33 10.54
CA VAL A 144 25.05 7.83 9.83
C VAL A 144 24.80 6.45 9.20
N PRO A 145 24.20 5.45 9.89
CA PRO A 145 23.83 4.18 9.25
C PRO A 145 22.85 4.35 8.09
N MET A 146 21.84 5.21 8.21
CA MET A 146 20.90 5.50 7.12
C MET A 146 21.60 6.10 5.90
N ALA A 147 22.52 7.04 6.12
CA ALA A 147 23.27 7.69 5.04
C ALA A 147 24.27 6.74 4.35
N THR A 148 24.89 5.84 5.10
CA THR A 148 25.96 4.96 4.60
C THR A 148 25.45 3.63 4.02
N HIS A 149 24.40 3.05 4.61
CA HIS A 149 23.88 1.74 4.24
C HIS A 149 22.51 1.80 3.56
N GLY A 150 21.83 2.95 3.58
CA GLY A 150 20.48 3.10 3.02
C GLY A 150 19.39 2.34 3.79
N ALA A 151 19.66 1.99 5.05
CA ALA A 151 18.76 1.25 5.92
C ALA A 151 18.71 1.89 7.31
N GLU A 152 17.58 1.74 8.00
CA GLU A 152 17.45 2.19 9.39
C GLU A 152 18.40 1.44 10.33
N ALA A 153 18.77 2.09 11.42
CA ALA A 153 19.64 1.50 12.42
C ALA A 153 18.90 0.41 13.20
N LEU A 154 19.54 -0.75 13.36
CA LEU A 154 19.03 -1.84 14.18
C LEU A 154 19.54 -1.71 15.62
N GLY A 155 18.62 -1.88 16.57
CA GLY A 155 18.90 -1.93 18.01
C GLY A 155 18.37 -3.23 18.63
N SER A 156 18.70 -3.45 19.89
CA SER A 156 18.15 -4.55 20.69
C SER A 156 17.84 -4.06 22.11
N MET A 157 17.18 -4.90 22.91
CA MET A 157 16.59 -4.55 24.22
C MET A 157 15.34 -3.67 24.13
N GLY A 158 14.63 -3.57 25.24
CA GLY A 158 13.44 -2.72 25.36
C GLY A 158 13.81 -1.25 25.50
N ASN A 159 12.82 -0.37 25.25
CA ASN A 159 12.95 1.04 25.57
C ASN A 159 12.60 1.26 27.05
N ASP A 160 13.62 1.41 27.89
CA ASP A 160 13.48 1.67 29.33
C ASP A 160 13.27 3.16 29.66
N SER A 161 13.15 4.03 28.65
CA SER A 161 12.88 5.45 28.85
C SER A 161 11.47 5.70 29.40
N ALA A 162 11.33 6.72 30.23
CA ALA A 162 10.01 7.18 30.68
C ALA A 162 9.12 7.57 29.48
N LEU A 163 7.80 7.41 29.65
CA LEU A 163 6.85 7.92 28.67
C LEU A 163 7.07 9.43 28.47
N ALA A 164 6.87 9.92 27.25
CA ALA A 164 7.15 11.31 26.90
C ALA A 164 6.49 12.33 27.85
N CYS A 165 5.27 12.05 28.34
CA CYS A 165 4.55 12.90 29.29
C CYS A 165 5.05 12.85 30.74
N LEU A 166 5.89 11.87 31.09
CA LEU A 166 6.48 11.68 32.41
C LEU A 166 7.98 12.01 32.42
N ASN A 167 8.54 12.39 31.28
CA ASN A 167 9.96 12.69 31.16
C ASN A 167 10.24 14.11 31.70
N ASP A 168 11.21 14.22 32.59
CA ASP A 168 11.65 15.52 33.14
C ASP A 168 12.45 16.32 32.09
N SER A 169 13.01 15.65 31.08
CA SER A 169 13.76 16.27 29.99
C SER A 169 12.83 16.66 28.83
N PRO A 170 13.18 17.71 28.05
CA PRO A 170 12.40 18.08 26.87
C PRO A 170 12.38 16.93 25.86
N VAL A 171 11.18 16.52 25.48
CA VAL A 171 10.94 15.46 24.49
C VAL A 171 10.32 16.05 23.23
N LEU A 172 10.73 15.55 22.06
CA LEU A 172 10.20 15.98 20.78
C LEU A 172 8.76 15.50 20.56
N LEU A 173 8.01 16.25 19.75
CA LEU A 173 6.58 16.02 19.55
C LEU A 173 6.27 14.60 19.05
N TYR A 174 7.13 14.04 18.19
CA TYR A 174 6.90 12.72 17.61
C TYR A 174 6.97 11.56 18.62
N GLU A 175 7.60 11.73 19.78
CA GLU A 175 7.64 10.71 20.85
C GLU A 175 6.28 10.49 21.53
N TYR A 176 5.35 11.42 21.36
CA TYR A 176 3.98 11.29 21.84
C TYR A 176 3.11 10.43 20.91
N PHE A 177 3.54 10.23 19.66
CA PHE A 177 2.81 9.43 18.68
C PHE A 177 3.40 8.02 18.67
N ARG A 178 2.54 7.03 18.87
CA ARG A 178 2.91 5.61 18.80
C ARG A 178 2.34 5.01 17.53
N GLU A 179 3.19 4.33 16.77
CA GLU A 179 2.77 3.59 15.60
C GLU A 179 1.85 2.45 16.03
N LEU A 180 0.63 2.44 15.50
CA LEU A 180 -0.27 1.32 15.67
C LEU A 180 0.13 0.23 14.70
N PHE A 181 0.10 -1.01 15.17
CA PHE A 181 0.34 -2.18 14.34
C PHE A 181 -0.87 -3.11 14.39
N ALA A 182 -1.07 -3.84 13.30
CA ALA A 182 -2.10 -4.86 13.22
C ALA A 182 -1.62 -6.09 14.00
N HIS A 183 -2.46 -6.57 14.91
CA HIS A 183 -2.30 -7.86 15.60
C HIS A 183 -3.11 -8.95 14.91
#